data_AF-A0AA40I212-F1
#
_entry.id   AF-A0AA40I212-F1
#
_cell.length_a   1.000
_cell.length_b   1.000
_cell.length_c   1.000
_cell.angle_alpha   90.00
_cell.angle_beta   90.00
_cell.angle_gamma   90.00
#
_symmetry.space_group_name_H-M   'P 1'
#
loop_
_entity.id
_entity.type
_entity.pdbx_description
1 polymer ?
#
loop_
_entity_poly.entity_id
_entity_poly.type
_entity_poly.pdbx_seq_one_letter_code
_entity_poly.pdbx_strand_id
1 'polypeptide(L)'
;MDGGSANPVTPIRRQQMSVGGCFLETAGIEGRAAPLADRLLKFAEVDSCLIRHCGRMNVGVAHSEVNPNTRVMNSRGIWLAYIILVGLLHVVLLSIPFFSISVVWTLTNVIHNLAMYVFLHTVKGTPFETPDQGKARLLTHWEQMDYGLQFTSSRKFLSISPIVLYLLASFYTKYDAAHFLINTTSLLSVLLPKLPQFHGVRLFGINKY
;
A
#
# COMPACT_ATOMS: atom_id res chain seq x y z
N MET A 1 -28.09 -45.57 -24.23
CA MET A 1 -28.32 -44.47 -23.27
C MET A 1 -27.34 -43.38 -23.63
N ASP A 2 -27.91 -42.25 -24.04
CA ASP A 2 -27.25 -41.08 -24.60
C ASP A 2 -26.21 -40.47 -23.66
N GLY A 3 -25.22 -39.81 -24.26
CA GLY A 3 -24.23 -39.03 -23.52
C GLY A 3 -23.26 -38.31 -24.43
N GLY A 4 -23.78 -37.41 -25.28
CA GLY A 4 -22.94 -36.47 -26.03
C GLY A 4 -22.41 -35.36 -25.12
N SER A 5 -21.16 -34.96 -25.35
CA SER A 5 -20.72 -33.56 -25.17
C SER A 5 -19.35 -33.39 -25.83
N ALA A 6 -19.36 -32.90 -27.06
CA ALA A 6 -18.24 -32.18 -27.65
C ALA A 6 -18.76 -30.78 -27.95
N ASN A 7 -18.12 -29.74 -27.42
CA ASN A 7 -17.83 -28.47 -28.12
C ASN A 7 -17.05 -27.47 -27.22
N PRO A 8 -16.36 -26.51 -27.85
CA PRO A 8 -15.06 -26.00 -27.40
C PRO A 8 -15.06 -24.48 -27.08
N VAL A 9 -13.91 -24.01 -26.57
CA VAL A 9 -13.22 -22.72 -26.84
C VAL A 9 -14.07 -21.43 -26.97
N THR A 10 -13.80 -20.51 -26.03
CA THR A 10 -14.14 -19.07 -25.98
C THR A 10 -13.59 -18.31 -27.19
N PRO A 11 -14.21 -17.19 -27.66
CA PRO A 11 -13.98 -15.91 -26.99
C PRO A 11 -15.20 -14.96 -26.98
N ILE A 12 -15.42 -14.29 -25.84
CA ILE A 12 -16.36 -13.18 -25.73
C ILE A 12 -15.77 -11.97 -26.50
N ARG A 13 -16.33 -11.72 -27.68
CA ARG A 13 -16.10 -10.53 -28.49
C ARG A 13 -16.60 -9.29 -27.72
N ARG A 14 -15.66 -8.48 -27.26
CA ARG A 14 -15.91 -7.11 -26.78
C ARG A 14 -16.32 -6.26 -27.98
N GLN A 15 -17.61 -6.06 -28.19
CA GLN A 15 -18.12 -5.19 -29.25
C GLN A 15 -18.00 -3.74 -28.77
N GLN A 16 -16.92 -3.09 -29.19
CA GLN A 16 -16.76 -1.64 -29.13
C GLN A 16 -17.68 -1.04 -30.21
N MET A 17 -18.82 -0.49 -29.82
CA MET A 17 -19.63 0.38 -30.68
C MET A 17 -19.38 1.83 -30.26
N SER A 18 -18.39 2.42 -30.94
CA SER A 18 -18.38 3.83 -31.27
C SER A 18 -19.54 4.10 -32.22
N VAL A 19 -20.47 4.99 -31.89
CA VAL A 19 -21.06 5.95 -32.84
C VAL A 19 -21.62 7.13 -32.03
N GLY A 20 -20.92 8.26 -32.06
CA GLY A 20 -21.55 9.55 -31.80
C GLY A 20 -22.52 9.83 -32.94
N GLY A 21 -23.81 9.98 -32.61
CA GLY A 21 -24.86 10.37 -33.54
C GLY A 21 -25.47 11.68 -33.09
N CYS A 22 -24.81 12.81 -33.38
CA CYS A 22 -25.51 14.10 -33.41
C CYS A 22 -26.19 14.17 -34.78
N PHE A 23 -27.45 13.74 -34.82
CA PHE A 23 -28.27 13.81 -36.01
C PHE A 23 -28.68 15.27 -36.23
N LEU A 24 -27.89 15.96 -37.06
CA LEU A 24 -28.15 17.32 -37.51
C LEU A 24 -29.00 17.20 -38.78
N GLU A 25 -30.31 17.04 -38.60
CA GLU A 25 -31.25 17.16 -39.72
C GLU A 25 -31.37 18.65 -40.07
N THR A 26 -30.76 19.04 -41.17
CA THR A 26 -30.87 20.37 -41.76
C THR A 26 -32.28 20.54 -42.35
N ALA A 27 -33.21 21.04 -41.55
CA ALA A 27 -34.49 21.52 -42.06
C ALA A 27 -34.39 23.01 -42.39
N GLY A 28 -34.31 23.29 -43.70
CA GLY A 28 -35.08 24.32 -44.39
C GLY A 28 -35.14 25.72 -43.78
N ILE A 29 -34.46 26.65 -44.45
CA ILE A 29 -34.79 28.07 -44.41
C ILE A 29 -36.19 28.25 -45.04
N GLU A 30 -37.21 28.47 -44.22
CA GLU A 30 -38.39 29.24 -44.63
C GLU A 30 -38.68 30.30 -43.57
N GLY A 31 -38.55 31.56 -43.99
CA GLY A 31 -38.88 32.71 -43.18
C GLY A 31 -40.37 32.75 -42.89
N ARG A 32 -40.73 32.67 -41.62
CA ARG A 32 -42.01 33.18 -41.11
C ARG A 32 -41.84 33.59 -39.66
N ALA A 33 -42.33 34.78 -39.33
CA ALA A 33 -42.26 35.38 -38.01
C ALA A 33 -42.80 34.42 -36.94
N ALA A 34 -41.92 33.87 -36.11
CA ALA A 34 -42.29 33.07 -34.94
C ALA A 34 -42.66 34.01 -33.77
N PRO A 35 -43.74 33.72 -33.03
CA PRO A 35 -44.21 34.57 -31.94
C PRO A 35 -43.21 34.60 -30.78
N LEU A 36 -43.21 35.72 -30.04
CA LEU A 36 -42.32 36.03 -28.90
C LEU A 36 -42.25 34.91 -27.83
N ALA A 37 -43.24 34.03 -27.76
CA ALA A 37 -43.30 32.88 -26.86
C ALA A 37 -42.26 31.79 -27.15
N ASP A 38 -41.92 31.56 -28.43
CA ASP A 38 -40.96 30.51 -28.83
C ASP A 38 -39.52 30.86 -28.46
N ARG A 39 -39.22 32.16 -28.40
CA ARG A 39 -37.88 32.65 -28.03
C ARG A 39 -37.65 32.49 -26.52
N LEU A 40 -38.69 32.57 -25.69
CA LEU A 40 -38.63 32.35 -24.24
C LEU A 40 -38.49 30.87 -23.87
N LEU A 41 -39.14 29.96 -24.60
CA LEU A 41 -39.00 28.51 -24.39
C LEU A 41 -37.57 28.03 -24.69
N LYS A 42 -36.93 28.56 -25.74
CA LYS A 42 -35.52 28.26 -26.03
C LYS A 42 -34.56 28.71 -24.93
N PHE A 43 -34.82 29.84 -24.26
CA PHE A 43 -34.00 30.26 -23.12
C PHE A 43 -34.19 29.34 -21.90
N ALA A 44 -35.43 28.92 -21.60
CA ALA A 44 -35.71 27.98 -20.51
C ALA A 44 -35.10 26.58 -20.73
N GLU A 45 -34.99 26.14 -21.99
CA GLU A 45 -34.39 24.85 -22.36
C GLU A 45 -32.85 24.91 -22.36
N VAL A 46 -32.27 26.05 -22.76
CA VAL A 46 -30.82 26.32 -22.65
C VAL A 46 -30.38 26.39 -21.18
N ASP A 47 -31.18 27.01 -20.31
CA ASP A 47 -30.94 27.02 -18.86
C ASP A 47 -31.07 25.62 -18.26
N SER A 48 -32.03 24.81 -18.72
CA SER A 48 -32.14 23.40 -18.29
C SER A 48 -30.98 22.54 -18.75
N CYS A 49 -30.42 22.80 -19.94
CA CYS A 49 -29.24 22.12 -20.46
C CYS A 49 -27.97 22.49 -19.67
N LEU A 50 -27.79 23.79 -19.36
CA LEU A 50 -26.68 24.26 -18.52
C LEU A 50 -26.79 23.76 -17.07
N ILE A 51 -27.99 23.74 -16.47
CA ILE A 51 -28.20 23.21 -15.12
C ILE A 51 -28.00 21.68 -15.09
N ARG A 52 -28.43 20.96 -16.13
CA ARG A 52 -28.24 19.50 -16.24
C ARG A 52 -26.79 19.10 -16.54
N HIS A 53 -26.01 19.95 -17.21
CA HIS A 53 -24.56 19.74 -17.38
C HIS A 53 -23.71 20.20 -16.18
N CYS A 54 -24.20 21.17 -15.39
CA CYS A 54 -23.49 21.67 -14.20
C CYS A 54 -23.71 20.79 -12.94
N GLY A 55 -24.79 20.00 -12.91
CA GLY A 55 -25.12 19.11 -11.78
C GLY A 55 -24.28 17.84 -11.66
N ARG A 56 -23.30 17.62 -12.55
CA ARG A 56 -22.41 16.45 -12.50
C ARG A 56 -20.95 16.85 -12.70
N MET A 57 -20.53 17.88 -11.97
CA MET A 57 -19.17 17.81 -11.44
C MET A 57 -19.13 16.57 -10.54
N ASN A 58 -18.66 15.44 -11.09
CA ASN A 58 -18.03 14.43 -10.26
C ASN A 58 -16.85 15.17 -9.62
N VAL A 59 -17.09 15.85 -8.50
CA VAL A 59 -16.07 16.10 -7.50
C VAL A 59 -15.61 14.70 -7.13
N GLY A 60 -14.59 14.22 -7.85
CA GLY A 60 -13.77 13.15 -7.38
C GLY A 60 -13.29 13.67 -6.05
N VAL A 61 -13.95 13.28 -4.97
CA VAL A 61 -13.43 13.46 -3.64
C VAL A 61 -12.15 12.69 -3.74
N ALA A 62 -11.03 13.39 -3.93
CA ALA A 62 -9.74 12.76 -3.82
C ALA A 62 -9.77 12.20 -2.41
N HIS A 63 -9.94 10.89 -2.29
CA HIS A 63 -9.79 10.19 -1.03
C HIS A 63 -8.28 10.28 -0.74
N SER A 64 -7.83 11.48 -0.36
CA SER A 64 -6.52 11.69 0.21
C SER A 64 -6.51 10.82 1.44
N GLU A 65 -5.63 9.84 1.41
CA GLU A 65 -5.40 8.94 2.51
C GLU A 65 -5.29 9.76 3.80
N VAL A 66 -6.21 9.53 4.75
CA VAL A 66 -6.25 10.31 5.99
C VAL A 66 -4.95 10.14 6.79
N ASN A 67 -4.25 9.01 6.62
CA ASN A 67 -2.91 8.79 7.14
C ASN A 67 -2.03 8.04 6.13
N PRO A 68 -1.11 8.70 5.42
CA PRO A 68 -0.26 8.07 4.39
C PRO A 68 0.49 6.83 4.88
N ASN A 69 0.86 6.76 6.17
CA ASN A 69 1.61 5.64 6.76
C ASN A 69 0.88 4.29 6.64
N THR A 70 -0.45 4.30 6.47
CA THR A 70 -1.24 3.07 6.29
C THR A 70 -0.87 2.33 4.99
N ARG A 71 -0.48 3.07 3.94
CA ARG A 71 -0.29 2.56 2.58
C ARG A 71 1.15 2.56 2.08
N VAL A 72 2.07 3.31 2.69
CA VAL A 72 3.48 3.42 2.24
C VAL A 72 4.10 2.04 2.04
N MET A 73 3.92 1.14 3.01
CA MET A 73 4.53 -0.19 3.00
C MET A 73 3.87 -1.17 2.03
N ASN A 74 2.73 -0.84 1.42
CA ASN A 74 2.03 -1.69 0.46
C ASN A 74 2.54 -1.49 -0.99
N SER A 75 3.43 -0.52 -1.22
CA SER A 75 4.02 -0.31 -2.54
C SER A 75 5.12 -1.33 -2.85
N ARG A 76 5.07 -1.92 -4.05
CA ARG A 76 6.13 -2.80 -4.58
C ARG A 76 7.51 -2.13 -4.60
N GLY A 77 7.54 -0.81 -4.83
CA GLY A 77 8.79 -0.04 -4.85
C GLY A 77 9.50 -0.03 -3.50
N ILE A 78 8.74 0.07 -2.41
CA ILE A 78 9.31 0.02 -1.04
C ILE A 78 9.86 -1.37 -0.72
N TRP A 79 9.19 -2.43 -1.19
CA TRP A 79 9.68 -3.80 -0.99
C TRP A 79 11.01 -4.03 -1.72
N LEU A 80 11.13 -3.53 -2.95
CA LEU A 80 12.39 -3.59 -3.71
C LEU A 80 13.49 -2.75 -3.05
N ALA A 81 13.18 -1.52 -2.66
CA ALA A 81 14.13 -0.63 -1.99
C ALA A 81 14.64 -1.25 -0.68
N TYR A 82 13.76 -1.93 0.07
CA TYR A 82 14.12 -2.67 1.27
C TYR A 82 15.12 -3.79 0.98
N ILE A 83 14.86 -4.65 -0.01
CA ILE A 83 15.77 -5.75 -0.36
C ILE A 83 17.14 -5.19 -0.79
N ILE A 84 17.14 -4.14 -1.61
CA ILE A 84 18.37 -3.45 -2.05
C ILE A 84 19.12 -2.87 -0.85
N LEU A 85 18.43 -2.23 0.08
CA LEU A 85 19.04 -1.64 1.27
C LEU A 85 19.71 -2.70 2.16
N VAL A 86 19.06 -3.85 2.35
CA VAL A 86 19.64 -4.98 3.10
C VAL A 86 20.85 -5.57 2.38
N GLY A 87 20.76 -5.75 1.06
CA GLY A 87 21.88 -6.22 0.24
C GLY A 87 23.06 -5.25 0.27
N LEU A 88 22.80 -3.94 0.18
CA LEU A 88 23.81 -2.89 0.27
C LEU A 88 24.50 -2.91 1.63
N LEU A 89 23.73 -2.99 2.73
CA LEU A 89 24.28 -3.12 4.08
C LEU A 89 25.23 -4.32 4.17
N HIS A 90 24.83 -5.47 3.63
CA HIS A 90 25.67 -6.67 3.63
C HIS A 90 26.96 -6.48 2.84
N VAL A 91 26.90 -5.88 1.64
CA VAL A 91 28.07 -5.59 0.80
C VAL A 91 29.02 -4.61 1.49
N VAL A 92 28.49 -3.58 2.16
CA VAL A 92 29.28 -2.62 2.94
C VAL A 92 29.99 -3.30 4.12
N LEU A 93 29.36 -4.27 4.77
CA LEU A 93 30.02 -5.03 5.84
C LEU A 93 31.08 -6.00 5.30
N LEU A 94 30.85 -6.59 4.11
CA LEU A 94 31.82 -7.46 3.44
C LEU A 94 33.07 -6.71 2.96
N SER A 95 32.99 -5.40 2.71
CA SER A 95 34.15 -4.60 2.28
C SER A 95 35.15 -4.32 3.39
N ILE A 96 34.84 -4.67 4.65
CA ILE A 96 35.70 -4.49 5.80
C ILE A 96 36.64 -5.72 5.93
N PRO A 97 37.97 -5.55 5.77
CA PRO A 97 38.90 -6.68 5.65
C PRO A 97 39.12 -7.48 6.95
N PHE A 98 38.65 -6.97 8.10
CA PHE A 98 38.83 -7.59 9.42
C PHE A 98 37.70 -8.53 9.82
N PHE A 99 36.60 -8.58 9.07
CA PHE A 99 35.45 -9.41 9.41
C PHE A 99 35.46 -10.75 8.67
N SER A 100 35.24 -11.83 9.42
CA SER A 100 34.95 -13.12 8.82
C SER A 100 33.53 -13.14 8.26
N ILE A 101 33.29 -14.01 7.28
CA ILE A 101 31.99 -14.16 6.63
C ILE A 101 30.88 -14.40 7.67
N SER A 102 31.13 -15.26 8.67
CA SER A 102 30.20 -15.56 9.77
C SER A 102 29.83 -14.31 10.59
N VAL A 103 30.82 -13.47 10.91
CA VAL A 103 30.62 -12.21 11.63
C VAL A 103 29.79 -11.24 10.79
N VAL A 104 30.08 -11.11 9.50
CA VAL A 104 29.32 -10.22 8.60
C VAL A 104 27.85 -10.62 8.54
N TRP A 105 27.52 -11.91 8.42
CA TRP A 105 26.14 -12.38 8.45
C TRP A 105 25.43 -12.09 9.77
N THR A 106 26.14 -12.27 10.89
CA THR A 106 25.61 -11.95 12.23
C THR A 106 25.36 -10.46 12.38
N LEU A 107 26.31 -9.61 11.99
CA LEU A 107 26.16 -8.15 12.02
C LEU A 107 25.02 -7.68 11.12
N THR A 108 24.90 -8.25 9.92
CA THR A 108 23.80 -7.93 8.99
C THR A 108 22.45 -8.24 9.64
N ASN A 109 22.30 -9.43 10.25
CA ASN A 109 21.08 -9.83 10.96
C ASN A 109 20.77 -8.91 12.15
N VAL A 110 21.77 -8.60 12.99
CA VAL A 110 21.59 -7.73 14.16
C VAL A 110 21.22 -6.30 13.78
N ILE A 111 21.96 -5.69 12.84
CA ILE A 111 21.71 -4.32 12.39
C ILE A 111 20.34 -4.23 11.71
N HIS A 112 20.00 -5.22 10.88
CA HIS A 112 18.68 -5.30 10.25
C HIS A 112 17.55 -5.38 11.28
N ASN A 113 17.65 -6.30 12.25
CA ASN A 113 16.63 -6.46 13.30
C ASN A 113 16.50 -5.20 14.16
N LEU A 114 17.63 -4.56 14.51
CA LEU A 114 17.63 -3.30 15.26
C LEU A 114 16.97 -2.17 14.46
N ALA A 115 17.36 -1.98 13.20
CA ALA A 115 16.78 -0.95 12.33
C ALA A 115 15.27 -1.18 12.14
N MET A 116 14.86 -2.43 11.92
CA MET A 116 13.46 -2.82 11.80
C MET A 116 12.68 -2.57 13.10
N TYR A 117 13.26 -2.87 14.26
CA TYR A 117 12.64 -2.60 15.55
C TYR A 117 12.44 -1.10 15.79
N VAL A 118 13.48 -0.29 15.53
CA VAL A 118 13.42 1.17 15.69
C VAL A 118 12.37 1.76 14.76
N PHE A 119 12.44 1.46 13.47
CA PHE A 119 11.53 2.01 12.46
C PHE A 119 10.07 1.62 12.71
N LEU A 120 9.81 0.35 13.03
CA LEU A 120 8.43 -0.15 13.14
C LEU A 120 7.80 0.06 14.52
N HIS A 121 8.59 -0.06 15.59
CA HIS A 121 8.07 -0.11 16.96
C HIS A 121 8.49 1.09 17.83
N THR A 122 9.48 1.88 17.41
CA THR A 122 9.91 3.09 18.16
C THR A 122 9.41 4.37 17.53
N VAL A 123 9.45 4.49 16.20
CA VAL A 123 8.96 5.68 15.47
C VAL A 123 7.44 5.76 15.58
N LYS A 124 6.95 6.91 16.05
CA LYS A 124 5.52 7.24 16.24
C LYS A 124 5.13 8.48 15.46
N GLY A 125 3.85 8.60 15.17
CA GLY A 125 3.28 9.74 14.46
C GLY A 125 3.38 9.64 12.95
N THR A 126 3.06 10.75 12.30
CA THR A 126 3.05 10.92 10.85
C THR A 126 3.97 12.09 10.50
N PRO A 127 4.78 12.00 9.43
CA PRO A 127 5.66 13.10 9.04
C PRO A 127 4.90 14.36 8.59
N PHE A 128 3.60 14.25 8.30
CA PHE A 128 2.72 15.34 7.89
C PHE A 128 1.49 15.40 8.78
N GLU A 129 0.92 16.59 8.99
CA GLU A 129 -0.32 16.76 9.75
C GLU A 129 -1.47 16.07 9.02
N THR A 130 -1.95 14.97 9.61
CA THR A 130 -3.07 14.19 9.10
C THR A 130 -4.38 14.69 9.69
N PRO A 131 -5.50 14.73 8.93
CA PRO A 131 -6.83 15.10 9.43
C PRO A 131 -7.44 14.08 10.43
N ASP A 132 -6.64 13.19 11.04
CA ASP A 132 -7.11 12.07 11.88
C ASP A 132 -7.45 12.43 13.34
N GLN A 133 -7.46 13.73 13.67
CA GLN A 133 -7.65 14.29 15.01
C GLN A 133 -6.57 13.88 16.04
N GLY A 134 -5.40 13.45 15.57
CA GLY A 134 -4.23 13.18 16.41
C GLY A 134 -4.14 11.75 16.94
N LYS A 135 -5.00 10.84 16.49
CA LYS A 135 -4.96 9.40 16.83
C LYS A 135 -3.65 8.77 16.34
N ALA A 136 -3.18 9.12 15.15
CA ALA A 136 -1.92 8.59 14.59
C ALA A 136 -0.67 9.06 15.35
N ARG A 137 -0.72 10.17 16.10
CA ARG A 137 0.44 10.70 16.86
C ARG A 137 0.94 9.72 17.93
N LEU A 138 0.02 8.94 18.49
CA LEU A 138 0.33 8.04 19.59
C LEU A 138 0.70 6.63 19.11
N LEU A 139 0.40 6.29 17.85
CA LEU A 139 0.60 4.95 17.29
C LEU A 139 1.98 4.81 16.64
N THR A 140 2.59 3.65 16.77
CA THR A 140 3.83 3.29 16.05
C THR A 140 3.56 3.03 14.58
N HIS A 141 4.60 3.07 13.73
CA HIS A 141 4.44 2.79 12.31
C HIS A 141 3.86 1.38 12.04
N TRP A 142 4.19 0.39 12.88
CA TRP A 142 3.60 -0.95 12.83
C TRP A 142 2.10 -0.97 13.15
N GLU A 143 1.67 -0.18 14.14
CA GLU A 143 0.26 -0.12 14.55
C GLU A 143 -0.59 0.58 13.47
N GLN A 144 -0.05 1.61 12.82
CA GLN A 144 -0.73 2.37 11.76
C GLN A 144 -0.84 1.62 10.42
N MET A 145 0.07 0.67 10.15
CA MET A 145 0.17 -0.02 8.86
C MET A 145 -1.12 -0.76 8.48
N ASP A 146 -1.54 -0.66 7.22
CA ASP A 146 -2.75 -1.31 6.71
C ASP A 146 -4.01 -1.08 7.60
N TYR A 147 -4.14 0.10 8.19
CA TYR A 147 -5.24 0.47 9.11
C TYR A 147 -5.37 -0.44 10.35
N GLY A 148 -4.28 -1.07 10.77
CA GLY A 148 -4.30 -2.02 11.89
C GLY A 148 -4.83 -3.41 11.51
N LEU A 149 -5.16 -3.66 10.24
CA LEU A 149 -5.55 -5.00 9.78
C LEU A 149 -4.39 -5.96 9.96
N GLN A 150 -4.68 -7.10 10.59
CA GLN A 150 -3.70 -8.17 10.78
C GLN A 150 -3.58 -9.01 9.50
N PHE A 151 -2.46 -9.72 9.35
CA PHE A 151 -2.21 -10.67 8.25
C PHE A 151 -2.25 -10.14 6.82
N THR A 152 -2.02 -8.84 6.62
CA THR A 152 -1.82 -8.26 5.30
C THR A 152 -0.51 -8.72 4.66
N SER A 153 -0.40 -8.60 3.33
CA SER A 153 0.80 -8.98 2.59
C SER A 153 2.05 -8.23 3.05
N SER A 154 1.92 -6.93 3.36
CA SER A 154 3.01 -6.08 3.86
C SER A 154 3.49 -6.53 5.25
N ARG A 155 2.54 -6.79 6.17
CA ARG A 155 2.88 -7.29 7.52
C ARG A 155 3.52 -8.68 7.46
N LYS A 156 3.04 -9.57 6.59
CA LYS A 156 3.66 -10.89 6.34
C LYS A 156 5.08 -10.73 5.81
N PHE A 157 5.30 -9.87 4.83
CA PHE A 157 6.62 -9.60 4.28
C PHE A 157 7.61 -9.12 5.36
N LEU A 158 7.24 -8.12 6.16
CA LEU A 158 8.10 -7.57 7.22
C LEU A 158 8.30 -8.50 8.42
N SER A 159 7.43 -9.49 8.60
CA SER A 159 7.62 -10.56 9.59
C SER A 159 8.47 -11.70 9.07
N ILE A 160 8.32 -12.07 7.79
CA ILE A 160 9.06 -13.17 7.15
C ILE A 160 10.51 -12.76 6.86
N SER A 161 10.76 -11.52 6.45
CA SER A 161 12.11 -11.08 6.09
C SER A 161 13.18 -11.31 7.18
N PRO A 162 12.99 -10.91 8.46
CA PRO A 162 13.99 -11.20 9.50
C PRO A 162 14.16 -12.70 9.76
N ILE A 163 13.11 -13.52 9.56
CA ILE A 163 13.19 -14.98 9.68
C ILE A 163 14.09 -15.56 8.58
N VAL A 164 13.90 -15.12 7.33
CA VAL A 164 14.73 -15.57 6.20
C VAL A 164 16.18 -15.14 6.40
N LEU A 165 16.42 -13.91 6.84
CA LEU A 165 17.77 -13.41 7.10
C LEU A 165 18.45 -14.19 8.24
N TYR A 166 17.72 -14.51 9.30
CA TYR A 166 18.19 -15.36 10.39
C TYR A 166 18.57 -16.78 9.92
N LEU A 167 17.76 -17.40 9.06
CA LEU A 167 18.06 -18.73 8.52
C LEU A 167 19.32 -18.71 7.64
N LEU A 168 19.45 -17.70 6.78
CA LEU A 168 20.66 -17.50 5.98
C LEU A 168 21.89 -17.30 6.88
N ALA A 169 21.79 -16.41 7.88
CA ALA A 169 22.88 -16.17 8.82
C ALA A 169 23.28 -17.46 9.56
N SER A 170 22.31 -18.25 10.03
CA SER A 170 22.55 -19.52 10.72
C SER A 170 23.27 -20.55 9.85
N PHE A 171 22.91 -20.62 8.56
CA PHE A 171 23.57 -21.48 7.59
C PHE A 171 25.03 -21.08 7.38
N TYR A 172 25.31 -19.79 7.20
CA TYR A 172 26.68 -19.29 6.97
C TYR A 172 27.56 -19.29 8.22
N THR A 173 26.98 -19.19 9.42
CA THR A 173 27.71 -19.31 10.69
C THR A 173 27.95 -20.76 11.12
N LYS A 174 27.58 -21.75 10.28
CA LYS A 174 27.71 -23.19 10.58
C LYS A 174 27.11 -23.60 11.93
N TYR A 175 26.04 -22.91 12.34
CA TYR A 175 25.38 -23.15 13.64
C TYR A 175 26.30 -23.03 14.86
N ASP A 176 27.34 -22.20 14.80
CA ASP A 176 28.14 -21.86 15.96
C ASP A 176 27.27 -21.30 17.10
N ALA A 177 27.50 -21.76 18.33
CA ALA A 177 26.63 -21.49 19.46
C ALA A 177 26.57 -20.00 19.84
N ALA A 178 27.68 -19.27 19.72
CA ALA A 178 27.72 -17.85 20.07
C ALA A 178 26.92 -17.02 19.06
N HIS A 179 27.15 -17.26 17.77
CA HIS A 179 26.40 -16.61 16.69
C HIS A 179 24.91 -16.98 16.72
N PHE A 180 24.59 -18.24 17.02
CA PHE A 180 23.21 -18.72 17.14
C PHE A 180 22.45 -17.99 18.26
N LEU A 181 23.06 -17.83 19.44
CA LEU A 181 22.42 -17.15 20.57
C LEU A 181 22.16 -15.66 20.26
N ILE A 182 23.14 -14.98 19.68
CA ILE A 182 23.02 -13.56 19.30
C ILE A 182 21.94 -13.39 18.22
N ASN A 183 21.95 -14.23 17.19
CA ASN A 183 20.98 -14.17 16.11
C ASN A 183 19.55 -14.49 16.60
N THR A 184 19.41 -15.44 17.52
CA THR A 184 18.11 -15.84 18.11
C THR A 184 17.55 -14.74 18.99
N THR A 185 18.36 -14.18 19.90
CA THR A 185 17.92 -13.07 20.78
C THR A 185 17.53 -11.84 19.96
N SER A 186 18.30 -11.53 18.92
CA SER A 186 17.98 -10.45 17.97
C SER A 186 16.65 -10.70 17.24
N LEU A 187 16.41 -11.93 16.74
CA LEU A 187 15.16 -12.29 16.08
C LEU A 187 13.96 -12.20 17.03
N LEU A 188 14.10 -12.69 18.27
CA LEU A 188 13.02 -12.62 19.27
C LEU A 188 12.64 -11.16 19.56
N SER A 189 13.61 -10.26 19.67
CA SER A 189 13.34 -8.84 19.96
C SER A 189 12.44 -8.16 18.92
N VAL A 190 12.52 -8.58 17.64
CA VAL A 190 11.74 -8.00 16.55
C VAL A 190 10.46 -8.78 16.24
N LEU A 191 10.39 -10.08 16.60
CA LEU A 191 9.20 -10.90 16.40
C LEU A 191 8.19 -10.74 17.55
N LEU A 192 8.65 -10.64 18.80
CA LEU A 192 7.78 -10.49 19.97
C LEU A 192 6.77 -9.33 19.80
N PRO A 193 7.16 -8.10 19.43
CA PRO A 193 6.23 -6.98 19.32
C PRO A 193 5.26 -7.09 18.13
N LYS A 194 5.52 -8.01 17.18
CA LYS A 194 4.66 -8.25 16.02
C LYS A 194 3.56 -9.26 16.28
N LEU A 195 3.63 -10.00 17.40
CA LEU A 195 2.58 -10.96 17.76
C LEU A 195 1.26 -10.21 18.05
N PRO A 196 0.11 -10.77 17.66
CA PRO A 196 -1.19 -10.12 17.83
C PRO A 196 -1.55 -9.88 19.30
N GLN A 197 -0.94 -10.63 20.23
CA GLN A 197 -1.12 -10.46 21.68
C GLN A 197 -0.50 -9.16 22.22
N PHE A 198 0.48 -8.58 21.52
CA PHE A 198 1.10 -7.30 21.90
C PHE A 198 0.50 -6.09 21.17
N HIS A 199 -0.59 -6.28 20.42
CA HIS A 199 -1.25 -5.20 19.73
C HIS A 199 -1.95 -4.26 20.74
N GLY A 200 -1.53 -3.00 20.80
CA GLY A 200 -2.07 -2.00 21.73
C GLY A 200 -1.55 -2.08 23.17
N VAL A 201 -0.81 -3.13 23.53
CA VAL A 201 -0.11 -3.25 24.82
C VAL A 201 1.39 -3.29 24.58
N ARG A 202 2.01 -2.11 24.62
CA ARG A 202 3.47 -1.97 24.58
C ARG A 202 4.05 -2.73 25.77
N LEU A 203 5.19 -3.39 25.56
CA LEU A 203 5.89 -4.29 26.49
C LEU A 203 6.10 -3.77 27.94
N PHE A 204 5.73 -2.53 28.26
CA PHE A 204 5.78 -1.94 29.59
C PHE A 204 4.67 -0.90 29.89
N GLY A 205 3.53 -0.91 29.17
CA GLY A 205 2.41 -0.02 29.50
C GLY A 205 2.73 1.50 29.45
N ILE A 206 3.82 1.92 28.78
CA ILE A 206 4.32 3.32 28.70
C ILE A 206 3.36 4.25 27.93
N ASN A 207 2.14 3.82 27.63
CA ASN A 207 1.18 4.60 26.85
C ASN A 207 -0.26 4.29 27.25
N LYS A 208 -0.55 4.31 28.56
CA LYS A 208 -1.91 4.55 29.05
C LYS A 208 -2.16 6.06 28.95
N TYR A 209 -3.10 6.45 28.10
CA TYR A 209 -3.83 7.70 28.24
C TYR A 209 -5.30 7.33 28.33
#